data_AF-A0A2W7INU4-F1
#
_entry.id   AF-A0A2W7INU4-F1
#
_cell.length_a   1.000
_cell.length_b   1.000
_cell.length_c   1.000
_cell.angle_alpha   90.00
_cell.angle_beta   90.00
_cell.angle_gamma   90.00
#
_symmetry.space_group_name_H-M   'P 1'
#
loop_
_entity.id
_entity.type
_entity.pdbx_description
1 polymer ?
#
loop_
_entity_poly.entity_id
_entity_poly.type
_entity_poly.pdbx_seq_one_letter_code
_entity_poly.pdbx_strand_id
1 'polypeptide(L)'
;MVAHTAVEKSLLRAAIARAKRRRRARQLGLGPRLSDLVAATVGSWRFVVLQSLLLSAWLVGNSWIGPGAWDPYPFILLNLLLSFQAAYTAPIIMMSQNRQGRIDRHRAFADYRVNIRAEAAIALLHEKMDLLREQQLREMTAMLHETLERLAVLEAARQISGPAANPPGP
;
A
#
# COMPACT_ATOMS: atom_id res chain seq x y z
N MET A 1 21.17 -19.22 -30.39
CA MET A 1 20.38 -18.20 -29.65
C MET A 1 19.41 -18.79 -28.62
N VAL A 2 18.79 -19.96 -28.86
CA VAL A 2 17.81 -20.60 -27.93
C VAL A 2 18.45 -21.23 -26.67
N ALA A 3 19.70 -21.70 -26.73
CA ALA A 3 20.37 -22.30 -25.56
C ALA A 3 20.73 -21.28 -24.46
N HIS A 4 21.02 -20.02 -24.84
CA HIS A 4 21.37 -18.95 -23.88
C HIS A 4 20.18 -18.53 -23.00
N THR A 5 18.97 -18.48 -23.56
CA THR A 5 17.74 -18.09 -22.83
C THR A 5 17.23 -19.18 -21.90
N ALA A 6 17.52 -20.45 -22.17
CA ALA A 6 17.16 -21.58 -21.30
C ALA A 6 18.01 -21.61 -20.01
N VAL A 7 19.32 -21.34 -20.14
CA VAL A 7 20.26 -21.25 -19.00
C VAL A 7 19.95 -20.01 -18.15
N GLU A 8 19.68 -18.87 -18.77
CA GLU A 8 19.34 -17.65 -18.03
C GLU A 8 18.03 -17.80 -17.22
N LYS A 9 17.00 -18.43 -17.81
CA LYS A 9 15.75 -18.75 -17.10
C LYS A 9 15.95 -19.71 -15.93
N SER A 10 16.83 -20.70 -16.04
CA SER A 10 17.09 -21.66 -14.96
C SER A 10 17.87 -21.01 -13.81
N LEU A 11 18.83 -20.14 -14.11
CA LEU A 11 19.57 -19.35 -13.13
C LEU A 11 18.66 -18.36 -12.39
N LEU A 12 17.77 -17.66 -13.11
CA LEU A 12 16.76 -16.78 -12.51
C LEU A 12 15.83 -17.54 -11.56
N ARG A 13 15.30 -18.69 -12.00
CA ARG A 13 14.44 -19.54 -11.16
C ARG A 13 15.16 -20.05 -9.92
N ALA A 14 16.41 -20.48 -10.06
CA ALA A 14 17.24 -20.92 -8.95
C ALA A 14 17.54 -19.77 -7.96
N ALA A 15 17.82 -18.57 -8.47
CA ALA A 15 18.04 -17.37 -7.65
C ALA A 15 16.78 -16.96 -6.89
N ILE A 16 15.62 -16.95 -7.53
CA ILE A 16 14.32 -16.66 -6.90
C ILE A 16 13.98 -17.71 -5.84
N ALA A 17 14.20 -19.00 -6.13
CA ALA A 17 13.96 -20.08 -5.17
C ALA A 17 14.88 -19.98 -3.94
N ARG A 18 16.14 -19.57 -4.13
CA ARG A 18 17.09 -19.30 -3.02
C ARG A 18 16.67 -18.07 -2.21
N ALA A 19 16.26 -16.98 -2.86
CA ALA A 19 15.78 -15.77 -2.19
C ALA A 19 14.50 -16.03 -1.38
N LYS A 20 13.56 -16.81 -1.92
CA LYS A 20 12.33 -17.22 -1.25
C LYS A 20 12.63 -18.10 -0.03
N ARG A 21 13.55 -19.06 -0.16
CA ARG A 21 14.02 -19.89 0.97
C ARG A 21 14.69 -19.08 2.07
N ARG A 22 15.57 -18.12 1.73
CA ARG A 22 16.20 -17.22 2.71
C ARG A 22 15.19 -16.34 3.44
N ARG A 23 14.17 -15.81 2.75
CA ARG A 23 13.07 -15.07 3.39
C ARG A 23 12.28 -15.95 4.36
N ARG A 24 11.95 -17.18 3.95
CA ARG A 24 11.22 -18.14 4.80
C ARG A 24 12.02 -18.53 6.04
N ALA A 25 13.32 -18.78 5.90
CA ALA A 25 14.22 -19.07 7.02
C ALA A 25 14.30 -17.90 8.02
N ARG A 26 14.33 -16.64 7.53
CA ARG A 26 14.25 -15.45 8.38
C ARG A 26 12.91 -15.30 9.12
N GLN A 27 11.82 -15.76 8.53
CA GLN A 27 10.49 -15.76 9.17
C GLN A 27 10.30 -16.92 10.17
N LEU A 28 11.05 -18.02 10.00
CA LEU A 28 10.99 -19.21 10.84
C LEU A 28 11.94 -19.15 12.05
N GLY A 29 12.77 -18.11 12.16
CA GLY A 29 13.58 -17.88 13.36
C GLY A 29 12.70 -17.76 14.60
N LEU A 30 13.07 -18.45 15.67
CA LEU A 30 12.32 -18.45 16.94
C LEU A 30 12.26 -17.05 17.58
N GLY A 31 13.32 -16.24 17.40
CA GLY A 31 13.41 -14.87 17.93
C GLY A 31 12.32 -13.91 17.42
N PRO A 32 12.10 -13.75 16.10
CA PRO A 32 11.04 -12.92 15.54
C PRO A 32 9.62 -13.23 16.06
N ARG A 33 9.31 -14.50 16.33
CA ARG A 33 8.00 -14.91 16.85
C ARG A 33 7.84 -14.56 18.33
N LEU A 34 8.89 -14.77 19.13
CA LEU A 34 8.88 -14.38 20.54
C LEU A 34 8.78 -12.86 20.69
N SER A 35 9.52 -12.10 19.90
CA SER A 35 9.46 -10.63 19.96
C SER A 35 8.09 -10.08 19.57
N ASP A 36 7.44 -10.68 18.57
CA ASP A 36 6.11 -10.26 18.13
C ASP A 36 5.03 -10.59 19.17
N LEU A 37 5.14 -11.75 19.83
CA LEU A 37 4.23 -12.14 20.91
C LEU A 37 4.41 -11.22 22.12
N VAL A 38 5.65 -10.98 22.55
CA VAL A 38 5.96 -10.13 23.70
C VAL A 38 5.55 -8.68 23.43
N ALA A 39 5.76 -8.16 22.22
CA ALA A 39 5.31 -6.84 21.84
C ALA A 39 3.78 -6.69 21.86
N ALA A 40 3.06 -7.72 21.38
CA ALA A 40 1.61 -7.74 21.41
C ALA A 40 1.04 -7.84 22.83
N THR A 41 1.72 -8.55 23.74
CA THR A 41 1.28 -8.67 25.14
C THR A 41 1.60 -7.42 25.96
N VAL A 42 2.81 -6.86 25.84
CA VAL A 42 3.24 -5.66 26.60
C VAL A 42 2.48 -4.40 26.15
N GLY A 43 2.06 -4.33 24.88
CA GLY A 43 1.29 -3.20 24.35
C GLY A 43 -0.22 -3.25 24.62
N SER A 44 -0.73 -4.28 25.32
CA SER A 44 -2.17 -4.45 25.53
C SER A 44 -2.64 -3.83 26.84
N TRP A 45 -3.79 -3.12 26.81
CA TRP A 45 -4.46 -2.60 28.00
C TRP A 45 -4.75 -3.69 29.05
N ARG A 46 -4.96 -4.94 28.62
CA ARG A 46 -5.23 -6.08 29.52
C ARG A 46 -4.01 -6.44 30.38
N PHE A 47 -2.81 -6.28 29.84
CA PHE A 47 -1.56 -6.55 30.57
C PHE A 47 -1.34 -5.53 31.70
N VAL A 48 -1.57 -4.24 31.40
CA VAL A 48 -1.45 -3.16 32.38
C VAL A 48 -2.38 -3.40 33.57
N VAL A 49 -3.65 -3.72 33.31
CA VAL A 49 -4.63 -3.99 34.38
C VAL A 49 -4.22 -5.19 35.24
N LEU A 50 -3.80 -6.31 34.63
CA LEU A 50 -3.37 -7.50 35.36
C LEU A 50 -2.12 -7.22 36.22
N GLN A 51 -1.13 -6.51 35.66
CA GLN A 51 0.09 -6.12 36.35
C GLN A 51 -0.22 -5.20 37.55
N SER A 52 -1.10 -4.22 37.37
CA SER A 52 -1.54 -3.33 38.45
C SER A 52 -2.24 -4.10 39.57
N LEU A 53 -3.14 -5.04 39.24
CA LEU A 53 -3.81 -5.87 40.24
C LEU A 53 -2.82 -6.74 41.02
N LEU A 54 -1.83 -7.34 40.35
CA LEU A 54 -0.81 -8.16 41.00
C LEU A 54 0.07 -7.31 41.95
N LEU A 55 0.48 -6.11 41.52
CA LEU A 55 1.22 -5.18 42.37
C LEU A 55 0.39 -4.72 43.57
N SER A 56 -0.88 -4.38 43.37
CA SER A 56 -1.79 -4.00 44.45
C SER A 56 -2.02 -5.14 45.44
N ALA A 57 -2.20 -6.37 44.95
CA ALA A 57 -2.35 -7.55 45.80
C ALA A 57 -1.07 -7.83 46.62
N TRP A 58 0.11 -7.67 46.02
CA TRP A 58 1.39 -7.80 46.71
C TRP A 58 1.55 -6.76 47.82
N LEU A 59 1.20 -5.51 47.52
CA LEU A 59 1.27 -4.39 48.46
C LEU A 59 0.34 -4.59 49.65
N VAL A 60 -0.93 -4.92 49.38
CA VAL A 60 -1.95 -5.17 50.43
C VAL A 60 -1.58 -6.39 51.27
N GLY A 61 -1.13 -7.48 50.63
CA GLY A 61 -0.72 -8.70 51.33
C GLY A 61 0.47 -8.48 52.27
N ASN A 62 1.53 -7.81 51.81
CA ASN A 62 2.69 -7.52 52.66
C ASN A 62 2.37 -6.49 53.75
N SER A 63 1.53 -5.47 53.44
CA SER A 63 1.11 -4.48 54.44
C SER A 63 0.21 -5.08 55.54
N TRP A 64 -0.54 -6.15 55.26
CA TRP A 64 -1.41 -6.81 56.25
C TRP A 64 -0.62 -7.69 57.22
N ILE A 65 0.46 -8.34 56.76
CA ILE A 65 1.31 -9.22 57.57
C ILE A 65 2.20 -8.44 58.56
N GLY A 66 2.53 -7.18 58.25
CA GLY A 66 3.27 -6.29 59.15
C GLY A 66 4.73 -6.72 59.38
N PRO A 67 5.27 -6.73 60.62
CA PRO A 67 6.69 -6.98 60.90
C PRO A 67 7.20 -8.40 60.55
N GLY A 68 6.30 -9.35 60.24
CA GLY A 68 6.65 -10.67 59.70
C GLY A 68 6.53 -10.77 58.18
N ALA A 69 6.34 -9.64 57.48
CA ALA A 69 6.16 -9.61 56.04
C ALA A 69 7.43 -10.03 55.30
N TRP A 70 7.23 -10.63 54.12
CA TRP A 70 8.33 -11.08 53.28
C TRP A 70 9.07 -9.90 52.63
N ASP A 71 8.36 -8.78 52.41
CA ASP A 71 8.92 -7.51 51.92
C ASP A 71 8.37 -6.34 52.77
N PRO A 72 8.97 -6.05 53.95
CA PRO A 72 8.57 -4.92 54.79
C PRO A 72 8.79 -3.57 54.10
N TYR A 73 8.03 -2.54 54.51
CA TYR A 73 8.26 -1.17 54.06
C TYR A 73 9.73 -0.78 54.31
N PRO A 74 10.54 -0.39 53.28
CA PRO A 74 10.18 0.28 52.02
C PRO A 74 10.08 -0.59 50.74
N PHE A 75 9.72 -1.88 50.82
CA PHE A 75 9.52 -2.79 49.68
C PHE A 75 10.73 -2.95 48.75
N ILE A 76 11.87 -3.39 49.30
CA ILE A 76 13.13 -3.48 48.55
C ILE A 76 13.07 -4.52 47.43
N LEU A 77 12.36 -5.63 47.63
CA LEU A 77 12.26 -6.70 46.64
C LEU A 77 11.38 -6.27 45.46
N LEU A 78 10.25 -5.63 45.76
CA LEU A 78 9.38 -5.06 44.73
C LEU A 78 10.11 -4.02 43.88
N ASN A 79 10.87 -3.13 44.53
CA ASN A 79 11.65 -2.11 43.84
C ASN A 79 12.73 -2.72 42.92
N LEU A 80 13.45 -3.73 43.40
CA LEU A 80 14.45 -4.45 42.61
C LEU A 80 13.80 -5.13 41.39
N LEU A 81 12.67 -5.81 41.59
CA LEU A 81 11.96 -6.51 40.52
C LEU A 81 11.45 -5.54 39.45
N LEU A 82 10.83 -4.44 39.85
CA LEU A 82 10.36 -3.40 38.92
C LEU A 82 11.51 -2.74 38.15
N SER A 83 12.65 -2.51 38.81
CA SER A 83 13.84 -1.95 38.17
C SER A 83 14.39 -2.90 37.09
N PHE A 84 14.48 -4.19 37.40
CA PHE A 84 14.88 -5.22 36.44
C PHE A 84 13.88 -5.33 35.28
N GLN A 85 12.58 -5.33 35.59
CA GLN A 85 11.51 -5.37 34.59
C GLN A 85 11.63 -4.20 33.61
N ALA A 86 11.81 -2.98 34.11
CA ALA A 86 11.98 -1.80 33.27
C ALA A 86 13.23 -1.89 32.37
N ALA A 87 14.37 -2.34 32.93
CA ALA A 87 15.62 -2.50 32.20
C ALA A 87 15.50 -3.46 31.00
N TYR A 88 14.75 -4.56 31.13
CA TYR A 88 14.51 -5.50 30.03
C TYR A 88 13.40 -5.05 29.07
N THR A 89 12.42 -4.30 29.57
CA THR A 89 11.27 -3.86 28.77
C THR A 89 11.71 -2.87 27.68
N ALA A 90 12.57 -1.91 27.99
CA ALA A 90 12.98 -0.87 27.03
C ALA A 90 13.68 -1.43 25.76
N PRO A 91 14.68 -2.32 25.83
CA PRO A 91 15.28 -2.95 24.66
C PRO A 91 14.31 -3.80 23.85
N ILE A 92 13.41 -4.54 24.51
CA ILE A 92 12.41 -5.38 23.84
C ILE A 92 11.44 -4.50 23.03
N ILE A 93 10.95 -3.42 23.65
CA ILE A 93 10.10 -2.43 22.96
C ILE A 93 10.87 -1.83 21.79
N MET A 94 12.13 -1.41 21.97
CA MET A 94 12.95 -0.83 20.91
C MET A 94 13.20 -1.81 19.76
N MET A 95 13.43 -3.09 20.03
CA MET A 95 13.58 -4.13 19.01
C MET A 95 12.28 -4.34 18.22
N SER A 96 11.13 -4.35 18.90
CA SER A 96 9.82 -4.44 18.26
C SER A 96 9.54 -3.22 17.37
N GLN A 97 9.79 -2.01 17.88
CA GLN A 97 9.64 -0.76 17.14
C GLN A 97 10.57 -0.72 15.92
N ASN A 98 11.84 -1.07 16.06
CA ASN A 98 12.79 -1.15 14.95
C ASN A 98 12.34 -2.14 13.87
N ARG A 99 11.73 -3.26 14.27
CA ARG A 99 11.16 -4.23 13.34
C ARG A 99 9.94 -3.67 12.61
N GLN A 100 9.01 -3.05 13.33
CA GLN A 100 7.81 -2.42 12.75
C GLN A 100 8.19 -1.30 11.78
N GLY A 101 9.09 -0.39 12.18
CA GLY A 101 9.58 0.69 11.31
C GLY A 101 10.25 0.20 10.03
N ARG A 102 10.98 -0.93 10.07
CA ARG A 102 11.54 -1.54 8.85
C ARG A 102 10.46 -2.12 7.93
N ILE A 103 9.40 -2.72 8.49
CA ILE A 103 8.26 -3.21 7.71
C ILE A 103 7.54 -2.05 7.05
N ASP A 104 7.29 -0.98 7.80
CA ASP A 104 6.57 0.19 7.29
C ASP A 104 7.36 0.94 6.21
N ARG A 105 8.69 1.07 6.36
CA ARG A 105 9.56 1.58 5.28
C ARG A 105 9.46 0.74 4.00
N HIS A 106 9.42 -0.59 4.13
CA HIS A 106 9.25 -1.45 2.97
C HIS A 106 7.89 -1.33 2.31
N ARG A 107 6.81 -1.17 3.11
CA ARG A 107 5.46 -0.91 2.60
C ARG A 107 5.41 0.43 1.87
N ALA A 108 5.91 1.50 2.48
CA ALA A 108 5.97 2.82 1.87
C ALA A 108 6.72 2.81 0.53
N PHE A 109 7.84 2.09 0.44
CA PHE A 109 8.58 1.96 -0.83
C PHE A 109 7.80 1.18 -1.90
N ALA A 110 7.06 0.14 -1.49
CA ALA A 110 6.21 -0.61 -2.41
C ALA A 110 5.07 0.26 -2.94
N ASP A 111 4.40 1.00 -2.05
CA ASP A 111 3.30 1.91 -2.38
C ASP A 111 3.78 3.03 -3.30
N TYR A 112 4.94 3.62 -3.00
CA TYR A 112 5.58 4.61 -3.89
C TYR A 112 5.80 4.06 -5.30
N ARG A 113 6.31 2.84 -5.44
CA ARG A 113 6.52 2.22 -6.75
C ARG A 113 5.21 1.94 -7.49
N VAL A 114 4.15 1.60 -6.78
CA VAL A 114 2.82 1.45 -7.37
C VAL A 114 2.31 2.81 -7.84
N ASN A 115 2.50 3.86 -7.05
CA ASN A 115 2.09 5.22 -7.41
C ASN A 115 2.77 5.72 -8.69
N ILE A 116 4.09 5.56 -8.81
CA ILE A 116 4.82 5.93 -10.04
C ILE A 116 4.32 5.16 -11.26
N ARG A 117 3.98 3.87 -11.10
CA ARG A 117 3.40 3.09 -12.21
C ARG A 117 2.00 3.54 -12.57
N ALA A 118 1.18 3.90 -11.58
CA ALA A 118 -0.14 4.44 -11.80
C ALA A 118 -0.08 5.78 -12.53
N GLU A 119 0.83 6.67 -12.12
CA GLU A 119 1.09 7.95 -12.78
C GLU A 119 1.51 7.75 -14.24
N ALA A 120 2.46 6.86 -14.52
CA ALA A 120 2.85 6.53 -15.89
C ALA A 120 1.70 5.93 -16.72
N ALA A 121 0.87 5.08 -16.11
CA ALA A 121 -0.30 4.50 -16.78
C ALA A 121 -1.36 5.57 -17.10
N ILE A 122 -1.58 6.54 -16.20
CA ILE A 122 -2.49 7.67 -16.42
C ILE A 122 -1.96 8.57 -17.53
N ALA A 123 -0.67 8.89 -17.54
CA ALA A 123 -0.06 9.69 -18.60
C ALA A 123 -0.24 9.05 -19.98
N LEU A 124 0.00 7.74 -20.08
CA LEU A 124 -0.21 6.99 -21.32
C LEU A 124 -1.68 6.89 -21.72
N LEU A 125 -2.59 6.82 -20.75
CA LEU A 125 -4.03 6.86 -21.04
C LEU A 125 -4.43 8.23 -21.59
N HIS A 126 -3.87 9.31 -21.04
CA HIS A 126 -4.12 10.67 -21.50
C HIS A 126 -3.66 10.87 -22.95
N GLU A 127 -2.43 10.45 -23.27
CA GLU A 127 -1.90 10.49 -24.63
C GLU A 127 -2.81 9.74 -25.62
N LYS A 128 -3.29 8.54 -25.25
CA LYS A 128 -4.23 7.80 -26.09
C LYS A 128 -5.58 8.50 -26.25
N MET A 129 -6.09 9.14 -25.20
CA MET A 129 -7.33 9.91 -25.29
C MET A 129 -7.18 11.11 -26.21
N ASP A 130 -6.04 11.81 -26.15
CA ASP A 130 -5.76 12.95 -27.02
C ASP A 130 -5.67 12.51 -28.48
N LEU A 131 -4.99 11.40 -28.77
CA LEU A 131 -4.95 10.82 -30.12
C LEU A 131 -6.34 10.46 -30.66
N LEU A 132 -7.17 9.81 -29.84
CA LEU A 132 -8.55 9.47 -30.22
C LEU A 132 -9.39 10.74 -30.44
N ARG A 133 -9.22 11.75 -29.59
CA ARG A 133 -9.93 13.03 -29.70
C ARG A 133 -9.56 13.75 -30.99
N GLU A 134 -8.29 13.78 -31.35
CA GLU A 134 -7.84 14.36 -32.61
C GLU A 134 -8.37 13.59 -33.84
N GLN A 135 -8.40 12.25 -33.77
CA GLN A 135 -9.00 11.43 -34.84
C GLN A 135 -10.47 11.76 -35.03
N GLN A 136 -11.25 11.82 -33.94
CA GLN A 136 -12.66 12.20 -33.98
C GLN A 136 -12.87 13.61 -34.54
N LEU A 137 -12.03 14.58 -34.15
CA LEU A 137 -12.09 15.93 -34.68
C LEU A 137 -11.80 15.96 -36.19
N ARG A 138 -10.78 15.23 -36.66
CA ARG A 138 -10.47 15.10 -38.09
C ARG A 138 -11.63 14.48 -38.86
N GLU A 139 -12.23 13.40 -38.36
CA GLU A 139 -13.41 12.76 -38.97
C GLU A 139 -14.62 13.70 -39.03
N MET A 140 -14.92 14.42 -37.96
CA MET A 140 -15.98 15.43 -37.95
C MET A 140 -15.74 16.54 -38.97
N THR A 141 -14.51 17.05 -39.07
CA THR A 141 -14.18 18.08 -40.07
C THR A 141 -14.30 17.56 -41.51
N ALA A 142 -13.92 16.30 -41.76
CA ALA A 142 -14.06 15.68 -43.07
C ALA A 142 -15.54 15.52 -43.45
N MET A 143 -16.38 15.03 -42.53
CA MET A 143 -17.83 14.95 -42.73
C MET A 143 -18.44 16.33 -42.99
N LEU A 144 -18.02 17.38 -42.27
CA LEU A 144 -18.50 18.75 -42.51
C LEU A 144 -18.14 19.24 -43.91
N HIS A 145 -16.89 19.07 -44.35
CA HIS A 145 -16.49 19.43 -45.71
C HIS A 145 -17.30 18.68 -46.77
N GLU A 146 -17.50 17.37 -46.60
CA GLU A 146 -18.32 16.57 -47.53
C GLU A 146 -19.77 17.08 -47.61
N THR A 147 -20.38 17.39 -46.45
CA THR A 147 -21.74 17.94 -46.45
C THR A 147 -21.84 19.30 -47.13
N LEU A 148 -20.84 20.17 -46.94
CA LEU A 148 -20.80 21.49 -47.60
C LEU A 148 -20.61 21.36 -49.12
N GLU A 149 -19.74 20.45 -49.58
CA GLU A 149 -19.58 20.18 -51.02
C GLU A 149 -20.88 19.66 -51.66
N ARG A 150 -21.56 18.71 -51.00
CA ARG A 150 -22.85 18.19 -51.48
C ARG A 150 -23.90 19.31 -51.57
N LEU A 151 -23.95 20.22 -50.60
CA LEU A 151 -24.84 21.38 -50.65
C LEU A 151 -24.49 22.32 -51.80
N ALA A 152 -23.21 22.62 -52.02
CA ALA A 152 -22.77 23.47 -53.13
C ALA A 152 -23.14 22.87 -54.50
N VAL A 153 -23.01 21.56 -54.67
CA VAL A 153 -23.43 20.85 -55.90
C VAL A 153 -24.95 20.92 -56.09
N LEU A 154 -25.73 20.76 -55.03
CA LEU A 154 -27.20 20.88 -55.10
C LEU A 154 -27.64 22.32 -55.43
N GLU A 155 -26.98 23.32 -54.87
CA GLU A 155 -27.23 24.72 -55.19
C GLU A 155 -26.88 25.04 -56.65
N ALA A 156 -25.74 24.54 -57.15
CA ALA A 156 -25.35 24.68 -58.56
C ALA A 156 -26.36 23.99 -59.48
N ALA A 157 -26.79 22.77 -59.16
CA ALA A 157 -27.82 22.05 -59.91
C ALA A 157 -29.17 22.80 -59.89
N ARG A 158 -29.56 23.39 -58.75
CA ARG A 158 -30.77 24.21 -58.63
C ARG A 158 -30.68 25.51 -59.44
N GLN A 159 -29.51 26.15 -59.50
CA GLN A 159 -29.30 27.33 -60.35
C GLN A 159 -29.39 27.00 -61.84
N ILE A 160 -28.87 25.84 -62.26
CA ILE A 160 -29.02 25.34 -63.63
C ILE A 160 -30.49 24.97 -63.93
N SER A 161 -31.24 24.54 -62.92
CA SER A 161 -32.61 24.02 -63.06
C SER A 161 -33.74 25.00 -62.66
N GLY A 162 -33.46 26.28 -62.39
CA GLY A 162 -34.48 27.25 -61.94
C GLY A 162 -34.61 28.51 -62.82
N PRO A 163 -35.82 29.00 -63.21
CA PRO A 163 -37.16 28.39 -63.18
C PRO A 163 -37.69 28.09 -64.61
N ALA A 164 -38.03 26.84 -64.91
CA ALA A 164 -38.92 26.56 -66.04
C ALA A 164 -40.36 26.96 -65.64
N ALA A 165 -40.82 28.02 -66.28
CA ALA A 165 -42.22 28.39 -66.52
C ALA A 165 -43.15 28.51 -65.29
N ASN A 166 -43.39 29.76 -64.88
CA ASN A 166 -44.71 30.13 -64.38
C ASN A 166 -45.70 30.00 -65.56
N PRO A 167 -46.69 29.10 -65.55
CA PRO A 167 -47.71 29.11 -66.60
C PRO A 167 -48.52 30.41 -66.49
N PRO A 168 -48.86 31.08 -67.61
CA PRO A 168 -49.78 32.20 -67.54
C PRO A 168 -51.09 31.70 -66.92
N GLY A 169 -51.46 32.29 -65.79
CA GLY A 169 -52.77 32.09 -65.17
C GLY A 169 -53.89 32.54 -66.12
N PRO A 170 -55.12 32.04 -65.89
CA PRO A 170 -56.24 32.09 -66.83
C PRO A 170 -56.64 33.51 -67.27
#